data_AF-A0A956HDN7-F1
#
_entry.id   AF-A0A956HDN7-F1
#
_cell.length_a   1.000
_cell.length_b   1.000
_cell.length_c   1.000
_cell.angle_alpha   90.00
_cell.angle_beta   90.00
_cell.angle_gamma   90.00
#
_symmetry.space_group_name_H-M   'P 1'
#
loop_
_entity.id
_entity.type
_entity.pdbx_description
1 polymer ?
#
loop_
_entity_poly.entity_id
_entity_poly.type
_entity_poly.pdbx_seq_one_letter_code
_entity_poly.pdbx_strand_id
1 'polypeptide(L)'
;MLAGRAALVAVAALLACGDAAEAEAPALAEDYRPARTWHEEGSSKPREAQSPYPAVRSCPATLEAPEQLNRTISQGCGVVRVRAGYRLEGGSLTLEPGVTLAFEPDAGLVLGTGEKARLVIAGTAEAPVLLTAAEGSAPGSWPGIWLYPGAEGSRIEHAVIERAGHVERSAVHVEAAKVIIEHTRLRAIAGLAVHVSGDGSLERFDHNAVEDYRAPVVMLMPPDSAAAIGPDNELPAGATVNLLRGFVRESGRWRDIGAPFVVDDLIDVAGHEGAPAVLSIDPGVELRFGSVGYINVGYYKPGEIRAEGTADAPVRFTSATTREPGAWKGVRLYRHARGVFRHAIFEYGAQDAGRGVLFANSEASLTVESCQFTANKSGVRLLGSTLTIPSFAGNRFEDTPQPVNLTPQILGGLAGDNDYGGQRVIVNEGRITRDTRWRASAGADYELRGTVSILGATLEIEAGAQLVVRDGFRIDVGERRMGPPASLQLRGAPGRPITFTGLSDKRGSWDSIVIHPYARGSVLEHVALSNAGGEAAVEVLAGGEATVKDLSCARCYSPALTWACEAQVTHARVEALDGTPAGAEAPRCE
;
A
#
# COMPACT_ATOMS: atom_id res chain seq x y z
N MET A 1 -60.41 14.54 -2.38
CA MET A 1 -60.59 15.27 -1.10
C MET A 1 -59.30 15.17 -0.32
N LEU A 2 -58.83 16.31 0.18
CA LEU A 2 -57.82 16.53 1.22
C LEU A 2 -56.38 16.05 0.98
N ALA A 3 -55.55 17.07 0.76
CA ALA A 3 -54.10 17.06 0.73
C ALA A 3 -53.51 16.84 2.13
N GLY A 4 -52.44 16.04 2.20
CA GLY A 4 -51.55 15.94 3.35
C GLY A 4 -50.15 16.39 2.94
N ARG A 5 -49.79 17.61 3.36
CA ARG A 5 -48.45 18.20 3.22
C ARG A 5 -47.46 17.48 4.15
N ALA A 6 -46.36 16.96 3.63
CA ALA A 6 -45.17 16.65 4.41
C ALA A 6 -44.23 17.86 4.37
N ALA A 7 -43.98 18.45 5.53
CA ALA A 7 -43.14 19.63 5.70
C ALA A 7 -41.65 19.26 5.59
N LEU A 8 -40.92 20.02 4.78
CA LEU A 8 -39.46 20.12 4.83
C LEU A 8 -39.03 20.67 6.19
N VAL A 9 -38.17 19.94 6.89
CA VAL A 9 -37.34 20.52 7.97
C VAL A 9 -35.95 20.73 7.38
N ALA A 10 -35.65 21.98 7.07
CA ALA A 10 -34.31 22.44 6.79
C ALA A 10 -33.55 22.52 8.13
N VAL A 11 -32.52 21.68 8.29
CA VAL A 11 -31.54 21.85 9.37
C VAL A 11 -30.36 22.62 8.78
N ALA A 12 -30.20 23.86 9.22
CA ALA A 12 -29.04 24.69 8.93
C ALA A 12 -27.81 24.07 9.61
N ALA A 13 -26.84 23.63 8.81
CA ALA A 13 -25.52 23.27 9.29
C ALA A 13 -24.66 24.54 9.40
N LEU A 14 -24.46 25.01 10.64
CA LEU A 14 -23.43 25.98 10.98
C LEU A 14 -22.06 25.32 10.84
N LEU A 15 -21.24 25.85 9.94
CA LEU A 15 -19.82 25.57 9.81
C LEU A 15 -19.08 26.14 11.02
N ALA A 16 -18.54 25.25 11.85
CA ALA A 16 -17.50 25.59 12.83
C ALA A 16 -16.27 24.73 12.53
N CYS A 17 -15.17 25.41 12.16
CA CYS A 17 -13.83 24.85 12.19
C CYS A 17 -13.49 24.41 13.62
N GLY A 18 -12.98 23.20 13.79
CA GLY A 18 -12.49 22.67 15.04
C GLY A 18 -11.39 21.65 14.77
N ASP A 19 -10.28 21.83 15.49
CA ASP A 19 -9.01 21.12 15.38
C ASP A 19 -9.13 19.59 15.36
N ALA A 20 -8.23 18.97 14.59
CA ALA A 20 -8.01 17.52 14.61
C ALA A 20 -7.34 17.11 15.92
N ALA A 21 -8.16 16.83 16.93
CA ALA A 21 -7.75 16.13 18.13
C ALA A 21 -7.66 14.61 17.86
N GLU A 22 -6.59 14.00 18.36
CA GLU A 22 -6.36 12.55 18.39
C GLU A 22 -7.58 11.82 18.97
N ALA A 23 -8.15 10.89 18.21
CA ALA A 23 -9.22 10.03 18.71
C ALA A 23 -8.62 8.90 19.56
N GLU A 24 -8.85 8.96 20.87
CA GLU A 24 -8.61 7.86 21.82
C GLU A 24 -9.49 6.64 21.49
N ALA A 25 -8.89 5.45 21.55
CA ALA A 25 -9.55 4.17 21.33
C ALA A 25 -10.38 3.74 22.57
N PRO A 26 -11.51 3.03 22.40
CA PRO A 26 -12.22 2.43 23.54
C PRO A 26 -11.43 1.23 24.09
N ALA A 27 -11.28 1.19 25.40
CA ALA A 27 -10.66 0.10 26.14
C ALA A 27 -11.50 -1.18 26.05
N LEU A 28 -10.90 -2.28 25.59
CA LEU A 28 -11.43 -3.63 25.77
C LEU A 28 -10.46 -4.41 26.67
N ALA A 29 -11.04 -4.95 27.74
CA ALA A 29 -10.37 -5.56 28.88
C ALA A 29 -9.47 -6.75 28.47
N GLU A 30 -8.25 -6.72 29.02
CA GLU A 30 -7.29 -7.81 29.01
C GLU A 30 -7.78 -8.94 29.92
N ASP A 31 -7.84 -10.16 29.39
CA ASP A 31 -7.76 -11.39 30.19
C ASP A 31 -6.59 -12.22 29.63
N TYR A 32 -5.38 -11.75 29.90
CA TYR A 32 -4.13 -12.43 29.58
C TYR A 32 -3.76 -13.39 30.73
N ARG A 33 -3.77 -14.70 30.46
CA ARG A 33 -3.14 -15.69 31.33
C ARG A 33 -1.70 -15.93 30.86
N PRO A 34 -0.68 -15.76 31.72
CA PRO A 34 0.70 -15.97 31.30
C PRO A 34 0.96 -17.44 30.96
N ALA A 35 1.59 -17.64 29.80
CA ALA A 35 2.08 -18.94 29.36
C ALA A 35 3.14 -19.48 30.33
N ARG A 36 3.04 -20.78 30.65
CA ARG A 36 4.03 -21.53 31.43
C ARG A 36 5.40 -21.46 30.74
N THR A 37 6.43 -21.22 31.53
CA THR A 37 7.84 -21.31 31.14
C THR A 37 8.15 -22.73 30.64
N TRP A 38 8.57 -22.82 29.39
CA TRP A 38 9.07 -24.07 28.80
C TRP A 38 10.54 -24.24 29.17
N HIS A 39 10.85 -25.33 29.88
CA HIS A 39 12.21 -25.84 29.98
C HIS A 39 12.56 -26.61 28.69
N GLU A 40 13.78 -26.41 28.19
CA GLU A 40 14.37 -27.17 27.09
C GLU A 40 14.41 -28.67 27.44
N GLU A 41 13.51 -29.45 26.84
CA GLU A 41 13.68 -30.90 26.70
C GLU A 41 14.17 -31.24 25.30
N GLY A 42 15.11 -32.17 25.26
CA GLY A 42 16.01 -32.40 24.14
C GLY A 42 15.34 -32.78 22.83
N SER A 43 15.98 -32.33 21.75
CA SER A 43 15.85 -32.79 20.38
C SER A 43 15.81 -34.32 20.31
N SER A 44 14.61 -34.88 20.21
CA SER A 44 14.35 -36.17 19.59
C SER A 44 13.56 -35.92 18.31
N LYS A 45 14.01 -36.53 17.19
CA LYS A 45 13.24 -36.50 15.94
C LYS A 45 11.80 -36.92 16.24
N PRO A 46 10.77 -36.23 15.74
CA PRO A 46 9.40 -36.67 15.92
C PRO A 46 9.27 -38.07 15.32
N ARG A 47 9.06 -39.06 16.20
CA ARG A 47 8.67 -40.40 15.80
C ARG A 47 7.29 -40.24 15.18
N GLU A 48 7.13 -40.54 13.88
CA GLU A 48 5.82 -40.56 13.22
C GLU A 48 4.85 -41.36 14.11
N ALA A 49 3.92 -40.65 14.74
CA ALA A 49 2.88 -41.30 15.52
C ALA A 49 2.07 -42.13 14.52
N GLN A 50 2.06 -43.45 14.70
CA GLN A 50 1.24 -44.34 13.89
C GLN A 50 -0.20 -43.85 13.97
N SER A 51 -0.83 -43.64 12.81
CA SER A 51 -2.21 -43.16 12.72
C SER A 51 -3.13 -44.07 13.53
N PRO A 52 -4.02 -43.52 14.39
CA PRO A 52 -4.90 -44.32 15.25
C PRO A 52 -6.02 -45.04 14.46
N TYR A 53 -6.14 -44.75 13.16
CA TYR A 53 -7.20 -45.24 12.31
C TYR A 53 -6.79 -46.52 11.54
N PRO A 54 -7.71 -47.48 11.33
CA PRO A 54 -7.40 -48.73 10.64
C PRO A 54 -7.05 -48.49 9.16
N ALA A 55 -6.08 -49.24 8.62
CA ALA A 55 -5.74 -49.20 7.20
C ALA A 55 -6.67 -50.11 6.38
N VAL A 56 -7.29 -49.57 5.33
CA VAL A 56 -8.27 -50.27 4.48
C VAL A 56 -7.88 -50.11 3.01
N ARG A 57 -7.70 -51.24 2.31
CA ARG A 57 -7.36 -51.29 0.87
C ARG A 57 -8.40 -52.04 0.03
N SER A 58 -9.55 -52.38 0.62
CA SER A 58 -10.64 -52.98 -0.13
C SER A 58 -11.21 -51.97 -1.13
N CYS A 59 -11.67 -52.47 -2.28
CA CYS A 59 -12.29 -51.67 -3.32
C CYS A 59 -13.79 -51.52 -3.06
N PRO A 60 -14.26 -50.38 -2.52
CA PRO A 60 -15.68 -50.14 -2.37
C PRO A 60 -16.31 -49.88 -3.75
N ALA A 61 -17.49 -50.44 -4.00
CA ALA A 61 -18.28 -50.03 -5.17
C ALA A 61 -18.83 -48.60 -4.99
N THR A 62 -19.17 -48.23 -3.75
CA THR A 62 -19.73 -46.94 -3.38
C THR A 62 -19.06 -46.35 -2.12
N LEU A 63 -18.89 -45.03 -2.11
CA LEU A 63 -18.57 -44.22 -0.94
C LEU A 63 -19.82 -43.40 -0.60
N GLU A 64 -20.47 -43.69 0.53
CA GLU A 64 -21.80 -43.13 0.83
C GLU A 64 -22.06 -42.78 2.30
N ALA A 65 -21.12 -43.07 3.19
CA ALA A 65 -21.27 -42.82 4.63
C ALA A 65 -19.98 -42.21 5.21
N PRO A 66 -20.05 -41.57 6.39
CA PRO A 66 -18.86 -41.09 7.10
C PRO A 66 -17.88 -42.21 7.40
N GLU A 67 -16.59 -41.94 7.22
CA GLU A 67 -15.50 -42.87 7.49
C GLU A 67 -14.47 -42.29 8.47
N GLN A 68 -13.90 -43.16 9.32
CA GLN A 68 -12.76 -42.88 10.21
C GLN A 68 -11.70 -43.98 10.05
N LEU A 69 -10.93 -43.91 8.98
CA LEU A 69 -9.99 -44.94 8.55
C LEU A 69 -8.91 -44.36 7.63
N ASN A 70 -7.84 -45.12 7.41
CA ASN A 70 -6.84 -44.82 6.38
C ASN A 70 -7.16 -45.65 5.13
N ARG A 71 -7.90 -45.08 4.18
CA ARG A 71 -8.28 -45.72 2.92
C ARG A 71 -7.22 -45.53 1.86
N THR A 72 -6.90 -46.60 1.14
CA THR A 72 -6.21 -46.53 -0.15
C THR A 72 -7.09 -47.16 -1.22
N ILE A 73 -7.41 -46.39 -2.25
CA ILE A 73 -8.12 -46.87 -3.45
C ILE A 73 -7.07 -47.00 -4.55
N SER A 74 -6.96 -48.19 -5.13
CA SER A 74 -6.06 -48.48 -6.24
C SER A 74 -6.79 -48.52 -7.57
N GLN A 75 -6.05 -48.43 -8.68
CA GLN A 75 -6.61 -48.52 -10.04
C GLN A 75 -7.47 -49.79 -10.25
N GLY A 76 -7.12 -50.88 -9.57
CA GLY A 76 -7.85 -52.16 -9.64
C GLY A 76 -9.29 -52.09 -9.13
N CYS A 77 -9.68 -51.01 -8.45
CA CYS A 77 -11.04 -50.80 -7.96
C CYS A 77 -12.03 -50.35 -9.03
N GLY A 78 -11.57 -50.05 -10.25
CA GLY A 78 -12.43 -49.53 -11.32
C GLY A 78 -13.00 -48.15 -10.98
N VAL A 79 -14.23 -47.88 -11.43
CA VAL A 79 -14.95 -46.63 -11.11
C VAL A 79 -15.65 -46.78 -9.77
N VAL A 80 -15.24 -45.99 -8.78
CA VAL A 80 -15.89 -45.93 -7.46
C VAL A 80 -16.93 -44.82 -7.48
N ARG A 81 -18.19 -45.16 -7.18
CA ARG A 81 -19.28 -44.17 -7.13
C ARG A 81 -19.29 -43.45 -5.78
N VAL A 82 -19.45 -42.13 -5.79
CA VAL A 82 -19.59 -41.33 -4.55
C VAL A 82 -21.02 -40.83 -4.46
N ARG A 83 -21.66 -41.07 -3.31
CA ARG A 83 -23.03 -40.64 -3.03
C ARG A 83 -23.06 -39.57 -1.95
N ALA A 84 -24.16 -38.83 -1.90
CA ALA A 84 -24.42 -37.87 -0.85
C ALA A 84 -24.28 -38.54 0.52
N GLY A 85 -23.54 -37.88 1.43
CA GLY A 85 -23.28 -38.38 2.79
C GLY A 85 -21.84 -38.86 3.02
N TYR A 86 -21.05 -39.12 1.97
CA TYR A 86 -19.64 -39.47 2.14
C TYR A 86 -18.84 -38.31 2.73
N ARG A 87 -18.01 -38.63 3.72
CA ARG A 87 -17.08 -37.70 4.37
C ARG A 87 -16.00 -38.47 5.09
N LEU A 88 -14.78 -37.93 5.10
CA LEU A 88 -13.70 -38.45 5.91
C LEU A 88 -13.59 -37.62 7.20
N GLU A 89 -14.10 -38.18 8.30
CA GLU A 89 -14.10 -37.58 9.63
C GLU A 89 -12.92 -38.08 10.48
N GLY A 90 -11.88 -38.64 9.86
CA GLY A 90 -10.67 -39.11 10.54
C GLY A 90 -9.82 -40.03 9.68
N GLY A 91 -8.50 -39.86 9.71
CA GLY A 91 -7.55 -40.72 9.00
C GLY A 91 -7.10 -40.15 7.67
N SER A 92 -7.06 -40.96 6.61
CA SER A 92 -6.60 -40.52 5.29
C SER A 92 -7.34 -41.20 4.14
N LEU A 93 -7.51 -40.48 3.03
CA LEU A 93 -7.97 -41.03 1.77
C LEU A 93 -6.85 -40.87 0.74
N THR A 94 -6.27 -41.99 0.32
CA THR A 94 -5.24 -42.05 -0.72
C THR A 94 -5.84 -42.61 -2.00
N LEU A 95 -5.76 -41.85 -3.09
CA LEU A 95 -6.12 -42.28 -4.45
C LEU A 95 -4.82 -42.50 -5.24
N GLU A 96 -4.54 -43.74 -5.59
CA GLU A 96 -3.37 -44.12 -6.39
C GLU A 96 -3.56 -43.76 -7.89
N PRO A 97 -2.49 -43.81 -8.72
CA PRO A 97 -2.60 -43.48 -10.13
C PRO A 97 -3.71 -44.23 -10.87
N GLY A 98 -4.42 -43.53 -11.76
CA GLY A 98 -5.47 -44.10 -12.61
C GLY A 98 -6.82 -44.37 -11.93
N VAL A 99 -6.99 -44.01 -10.64
CA VAL A 99 -8.29 -44.12 -9.96
C VAL A 99 -9.33 -43.19 -10.57
N THR A 100 -10.58 -43.64 -10.66
CA THR A 100 -11.73 -42.80 -11.05
C THR A 100 -12.79 -42.77 -9.95
N LEU A 101 -13.13 -41.57 -9.48
CA LEU A 101 -14.29 -41.33 -8.62
C LEU A 101 -15.40 -40.65 -9.43
N ALA A 102 -16.60 -41.24 -9.42
CA ALA A 102 -17.78 -40.74 -10.11
C ALA A 102 -18.84 -40.26 -9.10
N PHE A 103 -19.03 -38.95 -9.01
CA PHE A 103 -19.92 -38.30 -8.02
C PHE A 103 -21.36 -38.21 -8.53
N GLU A 104 -22.31 -38.80 -7.81
CA GLU A 104 -23.73 -38.55 -8.02
C GLU A 104 -24.06 -37.07 -7.74
N PRO A 105 -25.20 -36.54 -8.25
CA PRO A 105 -25.63 -35.19 -7.93
C PRO A 105 -25.60 -34.91 -6.42
N ASP A 106 -25.08 -33.74 -6.05
CA ASP A 106 -24.92 -33.26 -4.66
C ASP A 106 -23.93 -34.08 -3.79
N ALA A 107 -23.29 -35.12 -4.32
CA ALA A 107 -22.25 -35.88 -3.63
C ALA A 107 -20.90 -35.14 -3.71
N GLY A 108 -20.34 -34.75 -2.57
CA GLY A 108 -19.03 -34.09 -2.48
C GLY A 108 -17.95 -34.97 -1.88
N LEU A 109 -16.70 -34.53 -2.04
CA LEU A 109 -15.59 -35.08 -1.27
C LEU A 109 -15.31 -34.17 -0.08
N VAL A 110 -15.82 -34.53 1.09
CA VAL A 110 -15.72 -33.72 2.31
C VAL A 110 -14.72 -34.33 3.29
N LEU A 111 -13.71 -33.57 3.70
CA LEU A 111 -12.69 -34.03 4.65
C LEU A 111 -12.48 -33.05 5.80
N GLY A 112 -12.28 -33.57 7.01
CA GLY A 112 -11.73 -32.80 8.13
C GLY A 112 -12.70 -31.87 8.85
N THR A 113 -14.00 -32.19 8.85
CA THR A 113 -15.05 -31.39 9.53
C THR A 113 -14.95 -31.38 11.06
N GLY A 114 -14.16 -32.28 11.65
CA GLY A 114 -13.99 -32.40 13.10
C GLY A 114 -12.61 -32.93 13.49
N GLU A 115 -12.30 -34.18 13.16
CA GLU A 115 -10.98 -34.78 13.42
C GLU A 115 -9.99 -34.54 12.26
N LYS A 116 -8.71 -34.86 12.54
CA LYS A 116 -7.66 -34.81 11.53
C LYS A 116 -7.91 -35.83 10.42
N ALA A 117 -8.03 -35.31 9.21
CA ALA A 117 -8.17 -36.06 7.97
C ALA A 117 -7.08 -35.64 7.00
N ARG A 118 -6.78 -36.45 5.98
CA ARG A 118 -5.87 -36.05 4.90
C ARG A 118 -6.32 -36.63 3.58
N LEU A 119 -6.39 -35.79 2.54
CA LEU A 119 -6.52 -36.24 1.16
C LEU A 119 -5.13 -36.37 0.54
N VAL A 120 -4.87 -37.50 -0.11
CA VAL A 120 -3.67 -37.71 -0.93
C VAL A 120 -4.11 -38.23 -2.28
N ILE A 121 -4.13 -37.37 -3.29
CA ILE A 121 -4.31 -37.79 -4.69
C ILE A 121 -2.93 -37.86 -5.32
N ALA A 122 -2.49 -39.07 -5.63
CA ALA A 122 -1.15 -39.36 -6.13
C ALA A 122 -1.23 -39.90 -7.56
N GLY A 123 -1.76 -39.10 -8.49
CA GLY A 123 -1.78 -39.45 -9.91
C GLY A 123 -0.38 -39.40 -10.53
N THR A 124 -0.26 -39.79 -11.80
CA THR A 124 0.91 -39.47 -12.63
C THR A 124 0.48 -38.82 -13.94
N ALA A 125 1.44 -38.30 -14.71
CA ALA A 125 1.16 -37.75 -16.04
C ALA A 125 0.52 -38.79 -16.98
N GLU A 126 0.94 -40.06 -16.90
CA GLU A 126 0.44 -41.16 -17.71
C GLU A 126 -0.88 -41.75 -17.18
N ALA A 127 -1.09 -41.68 -15.86
CA ALA A 127 -2.25 -42.24 -15.18
C ALA A 127 -2.80 -41.23 -14.14
N PRO A 128 -3.42 -40.13 -14.59
CA PRO A 128 -4.00 -39.16 -13.69
C PRO A 128 -5.19 -39.74 -12.93
N VAL A 129 -5.46 -39.21 -11.73
CA VAL A 129 -6.68 -39.56 -10.99
C VAL A 129 -7.84 -38.71 -11.50
N LEU A 130 -8.94 -39.36 -11.89
CA LEU A 130 -10.14 -38.68 -12.42
C LEU A 130 -11.20 -38.52 -11.33
N LEU A 131 -11.61 -37.27 -11.08
CA LEU A 131 -12.73 -36.89 -10.22
C LEU A 131 -13.79 -36.21 -11.08
N THR A 132 -14.92 -36.88 -11.28
CA THR A 132 -15.91 -36.46 -12.28
C THR A 132 -17.35 -36.67 -11.84
N ALA A 133 -18.27 -35.89 -12.41
CA ALA A 133 -19.70 -36.16 -12.28
C ALA A 133 -20.06 -37.54 -12.86
N ALA A 134 -20.95 -38.26 -12.19
CA ALA A 134 -21.48 -39.55 -12.64
C ALA A 134 -22.16 -39.42 -14.01
N GLU A 135 -22.10 -40.50 -14.80
CA GLU A 135 -22.63 -40.53 -16.17
C GLU A 135 -24.09 -40.03 -16.23
N GLY A 136 -24.39 -39.20 -17.23
CA GLY A 136 -25.70 -38.57 -17.40
C GLY A 136 -25.93 -37.29 -16.57
N SER A 137 -25.00 -36.91 -15.70
CA SER A 137 -25.10 -35.68 -14.90
C SER A 137 -24.59 -34.45 -15.67
N ALA A 138 -25.24 -33.30 -15.48
CA ALA A 138 -24.81 -32.04 -16.08
C ALA A 138 -23.51 -31.51 -15.43
N PRO A 139 -22.69 -30.71 -16.13
CA PRO A 139 -21.57 -29.98 -15.51
C PRO A 139 -22.02 -29.16 -14.29
N GLY A 140 -21.24 -29.21 -13.22
CA GLY A 140 -21.57 -28.55 -11.95
C GLY A 140 -22.60 -29.31 -11.11
N SER A 141 -22.90 -30.57 -11.42
CA SER A 141 -23.86 -31.39 -10.66
C SER A 141 -23.34 -31.84 -9.29
N TRP A 142 -22.03 -31.80 -9.07
CA TRP A 142 -21.42 -32.19 -7.80
C TRP A 142 -20.64 -31.02 -7.18
N PRO A 143 -20.68 -30.87 -5.84
CA PRO A 143 -20.18 -29.69 -5.13
C PRO A 143 -18.67 -29.52 -5.10
N GLY A 144 -17.89 -30.50 -5.58
CA GLY A 144 -16.44 -30.45 -5.52
C GLY A 144 -15.84 -31.09 -4.27
N ILE A 145 -14.58 -30.74 -4.01
CA ILE A 145 -13.77 -31.16 -2.88
C ILE A 145 -13.81 -30.07 -1.82
N TRP A 146 -14.13 -30.42 -0.58
CA TRP A 146 -14.11 -29.53 0.57
C TRP A 146 -13.11 -30.01 1.61
N LEU A 147 -12.06 -29.20 1.81
CA LEU A 147 -11.01 -29.43 2.79
C LEU A 147 -11.25 -28.50 3.98
N TYR A 148 -11.94 -28.98 5.01
CA TYR A 148 -12.17 -28.26 6.27
C TYR A 148 -10.87 -28.15 7.09
N PRO A 149 -10.82 -27.34 8.17
CA PRO A 149 -9.57 -27.10 8.93
C PRO A 149 -8.82 -28.38 9.39
N GLY A 150 -9.53 -29.48 9.64
CA GLY A 150 -8.92 -30.77 10.00
C GLY A 150 -8.15 -31.46 8.86
N ALA A 151 -8.22 -30.97 7.63
CA ALA A 151 -7.61 -31.56 6.43
C ALA A 151 -6.20 -31.03 6.11
N GLU A 152 -5.47 -30.50 7.11
CA GLU A 152 -4.13 -29.89 6.94
C GLU A 152 -3.13 -30.80 6.21
N GLY A 153 -2.39 -30.22 5.26
CA GLY A 153 -1.36 -30.93 4.51
C GLY A 153 -1.92 -31.91 3.46
N SER A 154 -3.18 -31.73 3.06
CA SER A 154 -3.76 -32.47 1.93
C SER A 154 -3.07 -32.12 0.61
N ARG A 155 -2.96 -33.11 -0.28
CA ARG A 155 -2.24 -33.00 -1.55
C ARG A 155 -3.06 -33.50 -2.72
N ILE A 156 -3.08 -32.72 -3.80
CA ILE A 156 -3.72 -33.05 -5.06
C ILE A 156 -2.67 -32.96 -6.17
N GLU A 157 -2.15 -34.11 -6.60
CA GLU A 157 -1.10 -34.20 -7.61
C GLU A 157 -1.59 -35.01 -8.81
N HIS A 158 -1.40 -34.48 -10.02
CA HIS A 158 -1.79 -35.15 -11.28
C HIS A 158 -3.25 -35.62 -11.31
N ALA A 159 -4.17 -34.75 -10.88
CA ALA A 159 -5.60 -35.03 -10.94
C ALA A 159 -6.25 -34.40 -12.20
N VAL A 160 -7.38 -34.96 -12.61
CA VAL A 160 -8.35 -34.30 -13.50
C VAL A 160 -9.64 -34.13 -12.70
N ILE A 161 -9.96 -32.89 -12.34
CA ILE A 161 -11.19 -32.51 -11.66
C ILE A 161 -12.11 -31.89 -12.71
N GLU A 162 -13.23 -32.53 -13.00
CA GLU A 162 -14.13 -32.06 -14.05
C GLU A 162 -15.59 -32.00 -13.63
N ARG A 163 -16.33 -31.10 -14.30
CA ARG A 163 -17.78 -30.96 -14.12
C ARG A 163 -18.19 -30.69 -12.67
N ALA A 164 -17.32 -30.03 -11.91
CA ALA A 164 -17.47 -29.78 -10.47
C ALA A 164 -17.88 -28.34 -10.14
N GLY A 165 -18.18 -28.10 -8.87
CA GLY A 165 -18.34 -26.79 -8.24
C GLY A 165 -19.62 -26.08 -8.67
N HIS A 166 -20.76 -26.36 -8.04
CA HIS A 166 -22.04 -25.66 -8.26
C HIS A 166 -21.87 -24.13 -8.41
N VAL A 167 -22.88 -23.42 -8.94
CA VAL A 167 -22.82 -21.95 -9.15
C VAL A 167 -22.37 -21.16 -7.90
N GLU A 168 -22.63 -21.66 -6.68
CA GLU A 168 -22.23 -21.02 -5.41
C GLU A 168 -21.04 -21.69 -4.69
N ARG A 169 -20.42 -22.73 -5.26
CA ARG A 169 -19.32 -23.49 -4.65
C ARG A 169 -18.13 -23.60 -5.61
N SER A 170 -16.92 -23.70 -5.07
CA SER A 170 -15.74 -23.98 -5.89
C SER A 170 -15.57 -25.47 -6.18
N ALA A 171 -14.81 -25.81 -7.21
CA ALA A 171 -14.41 -27.20 -7.46
C ALA A 171 -13.50 -27.73 -6.34
N VAL A 172 -12.63 -26.86 -5.81
CA VAL A 172 -11.82 -27.13 -4.62
C VAL A 172 -12.00 -25.98 -3.63
N HIS A 173 -12.57 -26.28 -2.46
CA HIS A 173 -12.73 -25.33 -1.36
C HIS A 173 -11.76 -25.68 -0.23
N VAL A 174 -10.95 -24.71 0.19
CA VAL A 174 -9.84 -24.89 1.13
C VAL A 174 -10.03 -24.00 2.35
N GLU A 175 -10.33 -24.63 3.48
CA GLU A 175 -10.23 -24.06 4.84
C GLU A 175 -9.10 -24.73 5.64
N ALA A 176 -8.49 -25.77 5.08
CA ALA A 176 -7.30 -26.43 5.62
C ALA A 176 -6.02 -25.62 5.35
N ALA A 177 -5.07 -25.67 6.27
CA ALA A 177 -3.75 -25.10 6.07
C ALA A 177 -2.84 -26.00 5.20
N LYS A 178 -1.86 -25.38 4.54
CA LYS A 178 -0.76 -26.06 3.82
C LYS A 178 -1.22 -27.07 2.76
N VAL A 179 -2.24 -26.71 1.99
CA VAL A 179 -2.70 -27.57 0.89
C VAL A 179 -1.81 -27.40 -0.33
N ILE A 180 -1.48 -28.52 -0.98
CA ILE A 180 -0.68 -28.56 -2.21
C ILE A 180 -1.59 -29.01 -3.36
N ILE A 181 -1.59 -28.26 -4.47
CA ILE A 181 -2.27 -28.62 -5.72
C ILE A 181 -1.28 -28.44 -6.87
N GLU A 182 -0.83 -29.53 -7.46
CA GLU A 182 0.16 -29.50 -8.53
C GLU A 182 -0.23 -30.40 -9.70
N HIS A 183 0.20 -30.02 -10.91
CA HIS A 183 0.02 -30.81 -12.12
C HIS A 183 -1.43 -31.25 -12.39
N THR A 184 -2.40 -30.47 -11.90
CA THR A 184 -3.82 -30.83 -11.90
C THR A 184 -4.58 -30.05 -12.97
N ARG A 185 -5.50 -30.72 -13.65
CA ARG A 185 -6.41 -30.11 -14.62
C ARG A 185 -7.78 -29.90 -13.99
N LEU A 186 -8.28 -28.67 -13.99
CA LEU A 186 -9.65 -28.33 -13.61
C LEU A 186 -10.42 -27.92 -14.86
N ARG A 187 -11.44 -28.68 -15.25
CA ARG A 187 -12.15 -28.43 -16.51
C ARG A 187 -13.67 -28.48 -16.42
N ALA A 188 -14.35 -27.63 -17.20
CA ALA A 188 -15.81 -27.52 -17.20
C ALA A 188 -16.38 -27.28 -15.78
N ILE A 189 -15.72 -26.40 -15.03
CA ILE A 189 -16.12 -26.01 -13.67
C ILE A 189 -17.23 -24.96 -13.74
N ALA A 190 -18.28 -25.10 -12.92
CA ALA A 190 -19.43 -24.20 -12.98
C ALA A 190 -19.29 -22.95 -12.08
N GLY A 191 -18.63 -23.06 -10.93
CA GLY A 191 -18.29 -21.98 -10.00
C GLY A 191 -16.81 -21.61 -10.05
N LEU A 192 -16.21 -21.28 -8.91
CA LEU A 192 -14.76 -21.00 -8.81
C LEU A 192 -13.93 -22.27 -9.03
N ALA A 193 -12.77 -22.18 -9.66
CA ALA A 193 -11.85 -23.32 -9.74
C ALA A 193 -11.30 -23.65 -8.33
N VAL A 194 -10.80 -22.64 -7.63
CA VAL A 194 -10.30 -22.78 -6.25
C VAL A 194 -10.79 -21.62 -5.39
N HIS A 195 -11.28 -21.93 -4.20
CA HIS A 195 -11.61 -20.94 -3.18
C HIS A 195 -10.88 -21.30 -1.89
N VAL A 196 -10.07 -20.37 -1.39
CA VAL A 196 -9.39 -20.47 -0.10
C VAL A 196 -10.03 -19.49 0.86
N SER A 197 -10.45 -19.94 2.04
CA SER A 197 -11.19 -19.12 3.00
C SER A 197 -10.93 -19.55 4.45
N GLY A 198 -11.43 -18.77 5.41
CA GLY A 198 -11.15 -18.99 6.82
C GLY A 198 -9.64 -18.90 7.11
N ASP A 199 -9.12 -19.89 7.85
CA ASP A 199 -7.69 -20.04 8.14
C ASP A 199 -6.96 -20.90 7.08
N GLY A 200 -7.63 -21.19 5.96
CA GLY A 200 -7.09 -22.01 4.88
C GLY A 200 -5.88 -21.36 4.20
N SER A 201 -4.93 -22.20 3.76
CA SER A 201 -3.76 -21.74 3.01
C SER A 201 -3.29 -22.76 1.98
N LEU A 202 -2.79 -22.24 0.87
CA LEU A 202 -2.03 -23.02 -0.10
C LEU A 202 -0.54 -22.97 0.28
N GLU A 203 0.11 -24.12 0.29
CA GLU A 203 1.57 -24.20 0.35
C GLU A 203 2.16 -24.14 -1.07
N ARG A 204 1.44 -24.70 -2.05
CA ARG A 204 1.80 -24.62 -3.47
C ARG A 204 0.61 -24.82 -4.39
N PHE A 205 0.54 -24.01 -5.44
CA PHE A 205 -0.38 -24.15 -6.57
C PHE A 205 0.40 -23.96 -7.87
N ASP A 206 0.85 -25.04 -8.49
CA ASP A 206 1.81 -24.97 -9.60
C ASP A 206 1.57 -25.99 -10.71
N HIS A 207 1.96 -25.65 -11.94
CA HIS A 207 1.79 -26.50 -13.14
C HIS A 207 0.35 -27.01 -13.35
N ASN A 208 -0.66 -26.27 -12.88
CA ASN A 208 -2.07 -26.63 -13.05
C ASN A 208 -2.63 -26.00 -14.34
N ALA A 209 -3.69 -26.59 -14.89
CA ALA A 209 -4.42 -26.02 -16.02
C ALA A 209 -5.91 -25.87 -15.69
N VAL A 210 -6.48 -24.71 -16.01
CA VAL A 210 -7.92 -24.47 -15.90
C VAL A 210 -8.49 -24.30 -17.31
N GLU A 211 -9.35 -25.24 -17.72
CA GLU A 211 -9.85 -25.38 -19.09
C GLU A 211 -11.38 -25.28 -19.13
N ASP A 212 -11.97 -24.89 -20.27
CA ASP A 212 -13.43 -24.75 -20.45
C ASP A 212 -14.10 -24.00 -19.28
N TYR A 213 -13.53 -22.85 -18.93
CA TYR A 213 -13.94 -22.01 -17.82
C TYR A 213 -14.50 -20.68 -18.31
N ARG A 214 -15.67 -20.29 -17.81
CA ARG A 214 -16.42 -19.14 -18.35
C ARG A 214 -16.52 -17.94 -17.41
N ALA A 215 -16.29 -18.13 -16.13
CA ALA A 215 -16.34 -17.03 -15.17
C ALA A 215 -15.04 -16.21 -15.26
N PRO A 216 -15.09 -14.88 -15.03
CA PRO A 216 -13.88 -14.06 -15.00
C PRO A 216 -13.01 -14.37 -13.79
N VAL A 217 -13.61 -14.59 -12.62
CA VAL A 217 -12.87 -14.92 -11.41
C VAL A 217 -12.58 -16.41 -11.41
N VAL A 218 -11.31 -16.82 -11.48
CA VAL A 218 -10.90 -18.24 -11.44
C VAL A 218 -10.62 -18.71 -10.02
N MET A 219 -10.06 -17.82 -9.19
CA MET A 219 -9.73 -18.11 -7.81
C MET A 219 -10.14 -16.96 -6.89
N LEU A 220 -10.52 -17.31 -5.66
CA LEU A 220 -10.77 -16.39 -4.56
C LEU A 220 -9.96 -16.85 -3.35
N MET A 221 -9.13 -15.99 -2.75
CA MET A 221 -8.22 -16.42 -1.67
C MET A 221 -7.76 -15.28 -0.76
N PRO A 222 -7.28 -15.57 0.46
CA PRO A 222 -6.62 -14.56 1.28
C PRO A 222 -5.26 -14.14 0.68
N PRO A 223 -4.78 -12.92 0.98
CA PRO A 223 -3.54 -12.38 0.40
C PRO A 223 -2.29 -13.24 0.66
N ASP A 224 -2.19 -13.89 1.82
CA ASP A 224 -1.08 -14.79 2.17
C ASP A 224 -0.97 -16.00 1.21
N SER A 225 -2.08 -16.47 0.63
CA SER A 225 -2.07 -17.62 -0.29
C SER A 225 -1.60 -17.26 -1.70
N ALA A 226 -1.60 -15.97 -2.08
CA ALA A 226 -1.19 -15.57 -3.42
C ALA A 226 0.29 -15.89 -3.73
N ALA A 227 1.15 -15.97 -2.69
CA ALA A 227 2.55 -16.35 -2.84
C ALA A 227 2.77 -17.83 -3.20
N ALA A 228 1.75 -18.67 -3.01
CA ALA A 228 1.80 -20.10 -3.33
C ALA A 228 1.52 -20.38 -4.82
N ILE A 229 0.98 -19.41 -5.56
CA ILE A 229 0.69 -19.56 -6.99
C ILE A 229 2.00 -19.44 -7.77
N GLY A 230 2.34 -20.52 -8.49
CA GLY A 230 3.47 -20.56 -9.42
C GLY A 230 3.15 -19.90 -10.77
N PRO A 231 4.17 -19.51 -11.54
CA PRO A 231 3.99 -18.90 -12.85
C PRO A 231 3.61 -19.92 -13.93
N ASP A 232 3.84 -21.21 -13.71
CA ASP A 232 3.67 -22.28 -14.71
C ASP A 232 2.23 -22.80 -14.80
N ASN A 233 1.26 -22.06 -14.23
CA ASN A 233 -0.16 -22.40 -14.33
C ASN A 233 -0.74 -21.88 -15.66
N GLU A 234 -1.56 -22.71 -16.31
CA GLU A 234 -2.32 -22.35 -17.51
C GLU A 234 -3.72 -21.85 -17.09
N LEU A 235 -3.84 -20.53 -16.91
CA LEU A 235 -5.12 -19.88 -16.57
C LEU A 235 -5.89 -19.43 -17.82
N PRO A 236 -7.24 -19.38 -17.79
CA PRO A 236 -8.03 -18.95 -18.93
C PRO A 236 -7.73 -17.49 -19.30
N ALA A 237 -7.76 -17.18 -20.60
CA ALA A 237 -7.56 -15.81 -21.05
C ALA A 237 -8.58 -14.85 -20.42
N GLY A 238 -8.09 -13.77 -19.81
CA GLY A 238 -8.93 -12.78 -19.14
C GLY A 238 -9.41 -13.18 -17.73
N ALA A 239 -8.97 -14.33 -17.21
CA ALA A 239 -9.25 -14.73 -15.84
C ALA A 239 -8.59 -13.80 -14.81
N THR A 240 -9.13 -13.77 -13.60
CA THR A 240 -8.60 -13.00 -12.47
C THR A 240 -8.50 -13.85 -11.21
N VAL A 241 -7.51 -13.53 -10.37
CA VAL A 241 -7.41 -14.05 -9.00
C VAL A 241 -7.86 -12.97 -8.03
N ASN A 242 -9.00 -13.16 -7.38
CA ASN A 242 -9.52 -12.17 -6.44
C ASN A 242 -8.98 -12.44 -5.04
N LEU A 243 -8.51 -11.37 -4.39
CA LEU A 243 -7.99 -11.40 -3.04
C LEU A 243 -9.06 -10.93 -2.07
N LEU A 244 -9.33 -11.76 -1.07
CA LEU A 244 -10.18 -11.42 0.06
C LEU A 244 -9.54 -10.31 0.88
N ARG A 245 -10.37 -9.59 1.64
CA ARG A 245 -9.88 -8.75 2.74
C ARG A 245 -9.03 -9.60 3.67
N GLY A 246 -7.86 -9.09 4.05
CA GLY A 246 -7.01 -9.84 4.97
C GLY A 246 -5.64 -9.23 5.20
N PHE A 247 -4.76 -10.06 5.73
CA PHE A 247 -3.39 -9.69 6.04
C PHE A 247 -2.41 -10.41 5.13
N VAL A 248 -1.25 -9.79 4.95
CA VAL A 248 -0.01 -10.49 4.65
C VAL A 248 0.79 -10.57 5.94
N ARG A 249 0.81 -11.74 6.59
CA ARG A 249 1.50 -11.96 7.88
C ARG A 249 2.88 -12.59 7.69
N GLU A 250 2.99 -13.44 6.69
CA GLU A 250 4.23 -14.11 6.34
C GLU A 250 4.84 -13.46 5.10
N SER A 251 6.17 -13.46 5.03
CA SER A 251 6.85 -12.91 3.85
C SER A 251 6.57 -13.78 2.62
N GLY A 252 6.17 -13.16 1.52
CA GLY A 252 5.73 -13.84 0.32
C GLY A 252 6.08 -13.07 -0.95
N ARG A 253 6.10 -13.78 -2.08
CA ARG A 253 6.36 -13.21 -3.40
C ARG A 253 5.18 -13.48 -4.32
N TRP A 254 4.52 -12.42 -4.76
CA TRP A 254 3.49 -12.47 -5.80
C TRP A 254 4.18 -12.42 -7.16
N ARG A 255 3.95 -13.46 -7.96
CA ARG A 255 4.59 -13.68 -9.26
C ARG A 255 3.66 -13.26 -10.38
N ASP A 256 4.22 -13.02 -11.57
CA ASP A 256 3.41 -12.95 -12.77
C ASP A 256 2.89 -14.35 -13.10
N ILE A 257 1.58 -14.53 -12.97
CA ILE A 257 0.87 -15.80 -13.16
C ILE A 257 0.05 -15.78 -14.47
N GLY A 258 0.30 -14.83 -15.37
CA GLY A 258 -0.46 -14.64 -16.60
C GLY A 258 -1.88 -14.10 -16.38
N ALA A 259 -2.24 -13.73 -15.15
CA ALA A 259 -3.53 -13.18 -14.77
C ALA A 259 -3.35 -12.09 -13.69
N PRO A 260 -4.17 -11.03 -13.69
CA PRO A 260 -4.13 -10.00 -12.67
C PRO A 260 -4.68 -10.49 -11.33
N PHE A 261 -4.11 -9.95 -10.24
CA PHE A 261 -4.72 -10.04 -8.92
C PHE A 261 -5.70 -8.89 -8.73
N VAL A 262 -6.91 -9.18 -8.26
CA VAL A 262 -7.94 -8.18 -7.97
C VAL A 262 -8.05 -7.97 -6.47
N VAL A 263 -7.90 -6.72 -6.03
CA VAL A 263 -7.97 -6.29 -4.64
C VAL A 263 -9.23 -5.45 -4.45
N ASP A 264 -10.31 -6.08 -3.98
CA ASP A 264 -11.61 -5.40 -3.82
C ASP A 264 -11.78 -4.73 -2.45
N ASP A 265 -10.97 -5.10 -1.46
CA ASP A 265 -11.02 -4.55 -0.10
C ASP A 265 -9.58 -4.39 0.47
N LEU A 266 -9.46 -4.07 1.75
CA LEU A 266 -8.21 -3.85 2.46
C LEU A 266 -7.30 -5.09 2.49
N ILE A 267 -6.06 -4.90 2.09
CA ILE A 267 -4.93 -5.79 2.40
C ILE A 267 -3.96 -5.07 3.34
N ASP A 268 -3.75 -5.62 4.55
CA ASP A 268 -2.79 -5.12 5.52
C ASP A 268 -1.49 -5.95 5.48
N VAL A 269 -0.38 -5.33 5.09
CA VAL A 269 0.97 -5.93 5.19
C VAL A 269 1.55 -5.59 6.55
N ALA A 270 1.54 -6.57 7.45
CA ALA A 270 1.92 -6.39 8.84
C ALA A 270 2.36 -7.74 9.44
N GLY A 271 3.66 -7.88 9.70
CA GLY A 271 4.21 -9.10 10.31
C GLY A 271 4.02 -9.14 11.82
N HIS A 272 5.00 -9.75 12.49
CA HIS A 272 5.04 -9.90 13.93
C HIS A 272 6.11 -9.01 14.55
N GLU A 273 6.11 -8.92 15.87
CA GLU A 273 7.14 -8.17 16.59
C GLU A 273 8.53 -8.82 16.37
N GLY A 274 9.49 -8.02 15.90
CA GLY A 274 10.83 -8.52 15.52
C GLY A 274 10.90 -9.26 14.18
N ALA A 275 9.77 -9.51 13.51
CA ALA A 275 9.72 -10.24 12.24
C ALA A 275 8.78 -9.52 11.24
N PRO A 276 9.30 -8.60 10.41
CA PRO A 276 8.48 -7.90 9.43
C PRO A 276 7.93 -8.85 8.35
N ALA A 277 6.69 -8.63 7.94
CA ALA A 277 6.14 -9.26 6.74
C ALA A 277 6.63 -8.49 5.51
N VAL A 278 7.22 -9.19 4.55
CA VAL A 278 7.69 -8.62 3.28
C VAL A 278 6.82 -9.13 2.14
N LEU A 279 6.00 -8.24 1.57
CA LEU A 279 5.29 -8.49 0.31
C LEU A 279 6.19 -8.10 -0.86
N SER A 280 6.75 -9.09 -1.55
CA SER A 280 7.50 -8.89 -2.80
C SER A 280 6.57 -9.09 -4.00
N ILE A 281 6.66 -8.22 -5.00
CA ILE A 281 5.85 -8.26 -6.22
C ILE A 281 6.81 -8.22 -7.41
N ASP A 282 6.77 -9.28 -8.22
CA ASP A 282 7.68 -9.48 -9.35
C ASP A 282 7.35 -8.56 -10.54
N PRO A 283 8.31 -8.33 -11.46
CA PRO A 283 8.06 -7.67 -12.73
C PRO A 283 6.88 -8.27 -13.50
N GLY A 284 6.10 -7.43 -14.17
CA GLY A 284 4.94 -7.84 -14.98
C GLY A 284 3.63 -8.03 -14.20
N VAL A 285 3.68 -8.12 -12.86
CA VAL A 285 2.46 -8.31 -12.06
C VAL A 285 1.51 -7.11 -12.20
N GLU A 286 0.23 -7.41 -12.43
CA GLU A 286 -0.86 -6.44 -12.46
C GLU A 286 -1.79 -6.61 -11.26
N LEU A 287 -1.97 -5.53 -10.50
CA LEU A 287 -2.89 -5.41 -9.39
C LEU A 287 -4.05 -4.48 -9.78
N ARG A 288 -5.26 -5.02 -9.79
CA ARG A 288 -6.50 -4.29 -10.11
C ARG A 288 -7.29 -4.02 -8.85
N PHE A 289 -7.59 -2.77 -8.55
CA PHE A 289 -8.26 -2.36 -7.32
C PHE A 289 -9.73 -2.03 -7.58
N GLY A 290 -10.61 -2.64 -6.80
CA GLY A 290 -12.00 -2.22 -6.68
C GLY A 290 -12.12 -0.83 -6.03
N SER A 291 -13.30 -0.23 -6.09
CA SER A 291 -13.52 1.15 -5.61
C SER A 291 -13.20 1.39 -4.13
N VAL A 292 -13.23 0.32 -3.32
CA VAL A 292 -12.90 0.36 -1.89
C VAL A 292 -11.58 -0.34 -1.57
N GLY A 293 -10.90 -0.94 -2.56
CA GLY A 293 -9.64 -1.68 -2.42
C GLY A 293 -8.44 -0.77 -2.21
N TYR A 294 -7.54 -1.19 -1.31
CA TYR A 294 -6.28 -0.51 -1.01
C TYR A 294 -5.32 -1.43 -0.25
N ILE A 295 -4.04 -1.08 -0.29
CA ILE A 295 -3.01 -1.73 0.53
C ILE A 295 -2.58 -0.77 1.63
N ASN A 296 -2.54 -1.28 2.86
CA ASN A 296 -1.90 -0.66 4.01
C ASN A 296 -0.62 -1.42 4.34
N VAL A 297 0.42 -0.70 4.71
CA VAL A 297 1.70 -1.29 5.12
C VAL A 297 2.11 -0.66 6.44
N GLY A 298 2.52 -1.48 7.40
CA GLY A 298 3.18 -0.99 8.60
C GLY A 298 2.28 -0.16 9.55
N TYR A 299 0.95 -0.35 9.53
CA TYR A 299 0.03 0.42 10.37
C TYR A 299 0.17 0.06 11.86
N TYR A 300 0.11 -1.24 12.19
CA TYR A 300 0.19 -1.73 13.59
C TYR A 300 1.49 -2.47 13.91
N LYS A 301 2.07 -3.15 12.93
CA LYS A 301 3.27 -4.00 13.09
C LYS A 301 4.18 -3.82 11.87
N PRO A 302 5.48 -4.15 11.98
CA PRO A 302 6.44 -3.98 10.88
C PRO A 302 5.96 -4.66 9.60
N GLY A 303 5.98 -3.91 8.50
CA GLY A 303 5.58 -4.40 7.19
C GLY A 303 6.40 -3.75 6.08
N GLU A 304 6.66 -4.51 5.02
CA GLU A 304 7.41 -4.05 3.87
C GLU A 304 6.69 -4.44 2.58
N ILE A 305 6.60 -3.51 1.63
CA ILE A 305 6.18 -3.79 0.26
C ILE A 305 7.33 -3.50 -0.70
N ARG A 306 7.64 -4.44 -1.60
CA ARG A 306 8.64 -4.31 -2.67
C ARG A 306 7.99 -4.62 -4.00
N ALA A 307 7.68 -3.59 -4.78
CA ALA A 307 7.23 -3.73 -6.16
C ALA A 307 8.39 -3.30 -7.08
N GLU A 308 9.12 -4.28 -7.58
CA GLU A 308 10.38 -4.06 -8.30
C GLU A 308 10.24 -4.59 -9.73
N GLY A 309 9.60 -3.77 -10.59
CA GLY A 309 9.45 -4.06 -12.01
C GLY A 309 10.72 -3.77 -12.81
N THR A 310 10.61 -3.93 -14.13
CA THR A 310 11.61 -3.49 -15.10
C THR A 310 11.01 -2.52 -16.11
N ALA A 311 11.83 -1.90 -16.94
CA ALA A 311 11.33 -1.04 -18.02
C ALA A 311 10.41 -1.78 -18.99
N ASP A 312 10.70 -3.05 -19.27
CA ASP A 312 9.92 -3.89 -20.20
C ASP A 312 8.73 -4.59 -19.53
N ALA A 313 8.81 -4.81 -18.21
CA ALA A 313 7.78 -5.49 -17.42
C ALA A 313 7.52 -4.72 -16.10
N PRO A 314 6.84 -3.56 -16.18
CA PRO A 314 6.53 -2.77 -14.99
C PRO A 314 5.50 -3.48 -14.10
N VAL A 315 5.54 -3.20 -12.79
CA VAL A 315 4.46 -3.61 -11.88
C VAL A 315 3.32 -2.59 -12.00
N ARG A 316 2.10 -3.02 -12.31
CA ARG A 316 0.96 -2.12 -12.57
C ARG A 316 -0.05 -2.14 -11.42
N PHE A 317 -0.36 -0.97 -10.88
CA PHE A 317 -1.44 -0.72 -9.91
C PHE A 317 -2.53 0.11 -10.60
N THR A 318 -3.69 -0.49 -10.86
CA THR A 318 -4.75 0.09 -11.71
C THR A 318 -6.15 -0.18 -11.16
N SER A 319 -7.19 0.40 -11.77
CA SER A 319 -8.59 0.14 -11.38
C SER A 319 -9.11 -1.17 -11.96
N ALA A 320 -9.89 -1.91 -11.17
CA ALA A 320 -10.67 -3.07 -11.62
C ALA A 320 -11.99 -2.69 -12.32
N THR A 321 -12.45 -1.44 -12.20
CA THR A 321 -13.82 -1.05 -12.59
C THR A 321 -13.85 0.02 -13.67
N THR A 322 -13.28 1.20 -13.40
CA THR A 322 -13.39 2.40 -14.26
C THR A 322 -12.03 3.00 -14.46
N ARG A 323 -11.73 3.44 -15.69
CA ARG A 323 -10.47 4.09 -16.04
C ARG A 323 -10.57 5.60 -15.85
N GLU A 324 -10.94 6.01 -14.65
CA GLU A 324 -11.15 7.41 -14.28
C GLU A 324 -10.27 7.79 -13.06
N PRO A 325 -9.71 9.00 -12.99
CA PRO A 325 -8.96 9.46 -11.83
C PRO A 325 -9.78 9.33 -10.53
N GLY A 326 -9.25 8.61 -9.55
CA GLY A 326 -9.91 8.40 -8.26
C GLY A 326 -10.79 7.15 -8.18
N ALA A 327 -10.70 6.25 -9.16
CA ALA A 327 -11.44 4.99 -9.20
C ALA A 327 -11.07 4.00 -8.08
N TRP A 328 -9.91 4.16 -7.45
CA TRP A 328 -9.48 3.37 -6.29
C TRP A 328 -8.67 4.19 -5.29
N LYS A 329 -8.46 3.65 -4.08
CA LYS A 329 -8.00 4.42 -2.92
C LYS A 329 -6.50 4.73 -2.85
N GLY A 330 -5.62 3.85 -3.32
CA GLY A 330 -4.16 4.00 -3.24
C GLY A 330 -3.45 2.96 -2.36
N VAL A 331 -2.13 3.13 -2.22
CA VAL A 331 -1.24 2.36 -1.34
C VAL A 331 -0.76 3.26 -0.20
N ARG A 332 -0.78 2.78 1.04
CA ARG A 332 -0.56 3.60 2.24
C ARG A 332 0.50 3.00 3.15
N LEU A 333 1.53 3.78 3.43
CA LEU A 333 2.64 3.44 4.33
C LEU A 333 2.53 4.24 5.62
N TYR A 334 2.64 3.54 6.74
CA TYR A 334 2.51 4.12 8.08
C TYR A 334 3.77 3.91 8.92
N ARG A 335 3.72 4.24 10.20
CA ARG A 335 4.87 4.29 11.13
C ARG A 335 5.88 3.14 10.98
N HIS A 336 5.43 1.91 10.80
CA HIS A 336 6.30 0.72 10.77
C HIS A 336 6.56 0.20 9.34
N ALA A 337 6.34 1.04 8.33
CA ALA A 337 6.40 0.64 6.93
C ALA A 337 7.75 0.89 6.29
N ARG A 338 8.17 -0.05 5.45
CA ARG A 338 9.12 0.20 4.36
C ARG A 338 8.43 -0.04 3.02
N GLY A 339 8.60 0.86 2.06
CA GLY A 339 8.14 0.66 0.69
C GLY A 339 9.24 0.90 -0.32
N VAL A 340 9.36 0.00 -1.28
CA VAL A 340 10.27 0.09 -2.41
C VAL A 340 9.45 -0.09 -3.67
N PHE A 341 9.40 0.95 -4.50
CA PHE A 341 8.74 0.93 -5.80
C PHE A 341 9.77 1.29 -6.87
N ARG A 342 10.03 0.35 -7.78
CA ARG A 342 10.94 0.53 -8.92
C ARG A 342 10.20 0.11 -10.19
N HIS A 343 10.23 0.96 -11.22
CA HIS A 343 9.51 0.70 -12.49
C HIS A 343 8.05 0.28 -12.28
N ALA A 344 7.36 0.95 -11.37
CA ALA A 344 5.94 0.73 -11.12
C ALA A 344 5.09 1.77 -11.86
N ILE A 345 3.87 1.38 -12.25
CA ILE A 345 2.86 2.26 -12.84
C ILE A 345 1.68 2.35 -11.88
N PHE A 346 1.33 3.55 -11.46
CA PHE A 346 0.12 3.85 -10.69
C PHE A 346 -0.85 4.63 -11.56
N GLU A 347 -2.04 4.10 -11.79
CA GLU A 347 -3.03 4.73 -12.67
C GLU A 347 -4.46 4.71 -12.12
N TYR A 348 -5.23 5.75 -12.46
CA TYR A 348 -6.65 5.92 -12.11
C TYR A 348 -6.94 5.94 -10.59
N GLY A 349 -5.93 6.16 -9.76
CA GLY A 349 -6.03 6.10 -8.30
C GLY A 349 -6.31 7.45 -7.64
N ALA A 350 -6.17 7.43 -6.31
CA ALA A 350 -6.38 8.57 -5.41
C ALA A 350 -7.84 9.03 -5.27
N GLN A 351 -8.75 8.13 -4.89
CA GLN A 351 -10.15 8.48 -4.57
C GLN A 351 -10.24 9.71 -3.64
N ASP A 352 -9.39 9.71 -2.60
CA ASP A 352 -9.10 10.86 -1.75
C ASP A 352 -7.79 11.54 -2.19
N ALA A 353 -7.91 12.72 -2.80
CA ALA A 353 -6.76 13.50 -3.24
C ALA A 353 -5.83 13.91 -2.08
N GLY A 354 -6.37 14.04 -0.86
CA GLY A 354 -5.62 14.36 0.36
C GLY A 354 -4.67 13.25 0.79
N ARG A 355 -4.87 12.02 0.30
CA ARG A 355 -3.99 10.86 0.51
C ARG A 355 -3.10 10.54 -0.69
N GLY A 356 -3.44 11.00 -1.89
CA GLY A 356 -2.74 10.58 -3.12
C GLY A 356 -2.97 9.10 -3.44
N VAL A 357 -2.44 8.64 -4.57
CA VAL A 357 -2.43 7.21 -4.93
C VAL A 357 -1.33 6.47 -4.17
N LEU A 358 -0.26 7.18 -3.77
CA LEU A 358 0.77 6.68 -2.88
C LEU A 358 0.91 7.61 -1.66
N PHE A 359 0.64 7.09 -0.48
CA PHE A 359 0.69 7.83 0.79
C PHE A 359 1.80 7.30 1.69
N ALA A 360 2.56 8.18 2.33
CA ALA A 360 3.47 7.79 3.42
C ALA A 360 3.51 8.84 4.54
N ASN A 361 3.53 8.39 5.80
CA ASN A 361 3.68 9.28 6.95
C ASN A 361 4.50 8.68 8.10
N SER A 362 4.66 9.47 9.17
CA SER A 362 5.32 9.06 10.41
C SER A 362 6.75 8.56 10.14
N GLU A 363 7.19 7.48 10.77
CA GLU A 363 8.56 6.93 10.67
C GLU A 363 8.75 5.99 9.47
N ALA A 364 7.84 5.98 8.49
CA ALA A 364 7.98 5.12 7.32
C ALA A 364 9.26 5.43 6.51
N SER A 365 9.70 4.44 5.74
CA SER A 365 10.76 4.60 4.74
C SER A 365 10.23 4.33 3.35
N LEU A 366 10.42 5.25 2.41
CA LEU A 366 9.88 5.15 1.06
C LEU A 366 10.95 5.40 -0.01
N THR A 367 11.14 4.42 -0.89
CA THR A 367 11.93 4.53 -2.12
C THR A 367 11.01 4.48 -3.33
N VAL A 368 11.08 5.48 -4.20
CA VAL A 368 10.31 5.53 -5.46
C VAL A 368 11.24 5.90 -6.62
N GLU A 369 11.51 4.95 -7.51
CA GLU A 369 12.47 5.13 -8.58
C GLU A 369 11.92 4.68 -9.93
N SER A 370 12.07 5.51 -10.96
CA SER A 370 11.64 5.19 -12.33
C SER A 370 10.17 4.79 -12.43
N CYS A 371 9.30 5.33 -11.57
CA CYS A 371 7.88 5.05 -11.55
C CYS A 371 7.07 6.04 -12.40
N GLN A 372 5.92 5.60 -12.89
CA GLN A 372 4.97 6.42 -13.63
C GLN A 372 3.67 6.58 -12.85
N PHE A 373 3.19 7.82 -12.74
CA PHE A 373 1.91 8.17 -12.14
C PHE A 373 1.06 8.82 -13.22
N THR A 374 0.03 8.10 -13.72
CA THR A 374 -0.79 8.58 -14.84
C THR A 374 -2.28 8.62 -14.49
N ALA A 375 -2.99 9.67 -14.93
CA ALA A 375 -4.43 9.82 -14.74
C ALA A 375 -4.89 9.61 -13.28
N ASN A 376 -4.13 10.10 -12.30
CA ASN A 376 -4.49 10.04 -10.88
C ASN A 376 -5.10 11.37 -10.43
N LYS A 377 -6.03 11.33 -9.46
CA LYS A 377 -6.52 12.58 -8.86
C LYS A 377 -5.42 13.32 -8.09
N SER A 378 -4.45 12.58 -7.55
CA SER A 378 -3.27 13.06 -6.84
C SER A 378 -2.21 11.94 -6.82
N GLY A 379 -0.94 12.27 -6.99
CA GLY A 379 0.17 11.33 -7.11
C GLY A 379 0.64 10.83 -5.75
N VAL A 380 1.63 11.51 -5.18
CA VAL A 380 2.31 11.10 -3.95
C VAL A 380 2.06 12.10 -2.82
N ARG A 381 1.59 11.60 -1.66
CA ARG A 381 1.41 12.40 -0.44
C ARG A 381 2.37 11.95 0.65
N LEU A 382 3.23 12.86 1.13
CA LEU A 382 4.27 12.58 2.12
C LEU A 382 4.10 13.49 3.35
N LEU A 383 3.96 12.92 4.54
CA LEU A 383 3.64 13.70 5.75
C LEU A 383 4.59 13.43 6.92
N GLY A 384 4.87 14.48 7.68
CA GLY A 384 5.64 14.43 8.91
C GLY A 384 7.09 14.86 8.76
N SER A 385 7.81 14.95 9.88
CA SER A 385 9.23 15.31 9.91
C SER A 385 10.14 14.09 10.15
N THR A 386 9.57 12.93 10.48
CA THR A 386 10.31 11.69 10.75
C THR A 386 10.36 10.73 9.57
N LEU A 387 9.57 10.99 8.51
CA LEU A 387 9.59 10.17 7.29
C LEU A 387 11.00 10.17 6.70
N THR A 388 11.42 9.01 6.21
CA THR A 388 12.69 8.86 5.50
C THR A 388 12.44 8.58 4.02
N ILE A 389 13.11 9.35 3.16
CA ILE A 389 13.11 9.16 1.71
C ILE A 389 14.55 8.81 1.31
N PRO A 390 14.93 7.52 1.28
CA PRO A 390 16.24 7.13 0.79
C PRO A 390 16.47 7.53 -0.67
N SER A 391 15.41 7.50 -1.49
CA SER A 391 15.47 7.88 -2.90
C SER A 391 14.08 8.19 -3.46
N PHE A 392 14.00 9.26 -4.25
CA PHE A 392 12.84 9.64 -5.04
C PHE A 392 13.32 10.24 -6.36
N ALA A 393 13.55 9.40 -7.37
CA ALA A 393 14.29 9.76 -8.58
C ALA A 393 13.71 9.18 -9.87
N GLY A 394 13.87 9.91 -10.97
CA GLY A 394 13.46 9.48 -12.32
C GLY A 394 11.98 9.17 -12.48
N ASN A 395 11.10 9.74 -11.63
CA ASN A 395 9.67 9.48 -11.68
C ASN A 395 8.98 10.43 -12.67
N ARG A 396 7.92 9.95 -13.33
CA ARG A 396 7.12 10.73 -14.29
C ARG A 396 5.67 10.85 -13.86
N PHE A 397 5.14 12.06 -13.88
CA PHE A 397 3.75 12.38 -13.59
C PHE A 397 3.06 12.90 -14.85
N GLU A 398 1.99 12.23 -15.27
CA GLU A 398 1.18 12.59 -16.44
C GLU A 398 -0.30 12.62 -16.02
N ASP A 399 -1.06 13.59 -16.53
CA ASP A 399 -2.49 13.76 -16.20
C ASP A 399 -2.80 13.64 -14.70
N THR A 400 -1.87 14.12 -13.87
CA THR A 400 -1.93 14.04 -12.40
C THR A 400 -1.77 15.46 -11.84
N PRO A 401 -2.88 16.19 -11.58
CA PRO A 401 -2.85 17.63 -11.25
C PRO A 401 -2.09 17.99 -9.96
N GLN A 402 -1.93 17.02 -9.05
CA GLN A 402 -1.17 17.18 -7.82
C GLN A 402 -0.11 16.07 -7.77
N PRO A 403 1.05 16.24 -8.42
CA PRO A 403 2.00 15.14 -8.58
C PRO A 403 2.60 14.74 -7.24
N VAL A 404 3.09 15.72 -6.47
CA VAL A 404 3.67 15.50 -5.15
C VAL A 404 3.18 16.56 -4.18
N ASN A 405 2.76 16.12 -3.01
CA ASN A 405 2.28 16.97 -1.94
C ASN A 405 2.92 16.55 -0.60
N LEU A 406 3.81 17.38 -0.05
CA LEU A 406 4.70 16.99 1.06
C LEU A 406 4.81 18.01 2.20
N THR A 407 5.43 17.61 3.31
CA THR A 407 5.90 18.50 4.39
C THR A 407 7.35 18.96 4.15
N PRO A 408 7.75 20.14 4.63
CA PRO A 408 9.00 20.81 4.25
C PRO A 408 10.28 20.01 4.52
N GLN A 409 10.29 19.21 5.59
CA GLN A 409 11.42 18.33 5.93
C GLN A 409 11.77 17.33 4.82
N ILE A 410 10.77 16.91 4.05
CA ILE A 410 10.86 15.80 3.10
C ILE A 410 11.39 16.27 1.74
N LEU A 411 11.20 17.55 1.39
CA LEU A 411 11.53 18.10 0.07
C LEU A 411 12.98 17.84 -0.34
N GLY A 412 13.93 17.90 0.59
CA GLY A 412 15.34 17.65 0.30
C GLY A 412 15.68 16.21 -0.09
N GLY A 413 14.75 15.26 0.08
CA GLY A 413 14.90 13.86 -0.36
C GLY A 413 14.49 13.61 -1.81
N LEU A 414 13.94 14.61 -2.50
CA LEU A 414 13.54 14.50 -3.91
C LEU A 414 14.74 14.81 -4.82
N ALA A 415 15.01 13.91 -5.76
CA ALA A 415 16.01 14.14 -6.79
C ALA A 415 15.52 15.15 -7.85
N GLY A 416 16.46 15.79 -8.56
CA GLY A 416 16.16 16.82 -9.55
C GLY A 416 15.79 16.31 -10.95
N ASP A 417 15.71 14.99 -11.14
CA ASP A 417 15.44 14.31 -12.42
C ASP A 417 13.99 13.80 -12.54
N ASN A 418 13.10 14.19 -11.62
CA ASN A 418 11.68 13.87 -11.68
C ASN A 418 10.96 14.80 -12.68
N ASP A 419 10.06 14.25 -13.49
CA ASP A 419 9.17 14.98 -14.41
C ASP A 419 7.77 15.13 -13.79
N TYR A 420 7.42 16.35 -13.39
CA TYR A 420 6.14 16.66 -12.77
C TYR A 420 5.03 17.06 -13.76
N GLY A 421 5.24 16.89 -15.07
CA GLY A 421 4.23 17.20 -16.09
C GLY A 421 3.85 18.69 -16.15
N GLY A 422 4.80 19.58 -15.83
CA GLY A 422 4.57 21.02 -15.72
C GLY A 422 3.74 21.46 -14.50
N GLN A 423 3.38 20.54 -13.61
CA GLN A 423 2.67 20.85 -12.36
C GLN A 423 3.65 21.23 -11.25
N ARG A 424 3.14 21.94 -10.24
CA ARG A 424 3.92 22.34 -9.07
C ARG A 424 4.00 21.21 -8.04
N VAL A 425 5.13 21.13 -7.35
CA VAL A 425 5.24 20.31 -6.13
C VAL A 425 4.73 21.14 -4.95
N ILE A 426 3.76 20.61 -4.22
CA ILE A 426 3.12 21.31 -3.11
C ILE A 426 3.88 21.01 -1.81
N VAL A 427 4.29 22.06 -1.12
CA VAL A 427 4.92 22.01 0.19
C VAL A 427 3.98 22.67 1.19
N ASN A 428 3.43 21.89 2.11
CA ASN A 428 2.51 22.44 3.13
C ASN A 428 3.30 22.98 4.31
N GLU A 429 2.54 23.44 5.30
CA GLU A 429 3.08 23.79 6.60
C GLU A 429 3.75 22.58 7.27
N GLY A 430 4.69 22.89 8.16
CA GLY A 430 5.36 21.87 8.95
C GLY A 430 6.69 22.32 9.48
N ARG A 431 7.37 21.37 10.12
CA ARG A 431 8.62 21.61 10.82
C ARG A 431 9.80 21.01 10.07
N ILE A 432 10.92 21.70 10.10
CA ILE A 432 12.24 21.19 9.76
C ILE A 432 12.99 21.01 11.07
N THR A 433 13.30 19.77 11.41
CA THR A 433 13.96 19.37 12.67
C THR A 433 15.26 18.61 12.44
N ARG A 434 15.63 18.43 11.17
CA ARG A 434 16.90 17.84 10.72
C ARG A 434 17.38 18.63 9.52
N ASP A 435 18.70 18.79 9.40
CA ASP A 435 19.31 19.49 8.28
C ASP A 435 18.78 18.95 6.95
N THR A 436 18.40 19.86 6.06
CA THR A 436 17.84 19.50 4.76
C THR A 436 18.22 20.54 3.72
N ARG A 437 18.35 20.08 2.47
CA ARG A 437 18.77 20.90 1.34
C ARG A 437 17.75 20.82 0.23
N TRP A 438 17.08 21.93 -0.05
CA TRP A 438 16.13 22.05 -1.15
C TRP A 438 16.87 22.41 -2.43
N ARG A 439 16.76 21.53 -3.42
CA ARG A 439 17.42 21.68 -4.72
C ARG A 439 16.48 22.35 -5.70
N ALA A 440 17.02 23.12 -6.63
CA ALA A 440 16.27 23.54 -7.80
C ALA A 440 16.08 22.31 -8.72
N SER A 441 14.85 21.88 -8.93
CA SER A 441 14.55 20.85 -9.94
C SER A 441 14.26 21.52 -11.27
N ALA A 442 14.86 21.03 -12.35
CA ALA A 442 14.68 21.62 -13.67
C ALA A 442 13.20 21.48 -14.10
N GLY A 443 12.49 22.60 -14.24
CA GLY A 443 11.09 22.60 -14.65
C GLY A 443 10.06 22.35 -13.54
N ALA A 444 10.48 22.30 -12.27
CA ALA A 444 9.54 22.23 -11.13
C ALA A 444 9.50 23.56 -10.36
N ASP A 445 8.30 24.14 -10.26
CA ASP A 445 8.03 25.19 -9.29
C ASP A 445 7.53 24.56 -7.98
N TYR A 446 7.96 25.12 -6.85
CA TYR A 446 7.45 24.73 -5.54
C TYR A 446 6.33 25.67 -5.11
N GLU A 447 5.15 25.12 -4.77
CA GLU A 447 4.06 25.89 -4.17
C GLU A 447 4.08 25.71 -2.65
N LEU A 448 4.49 26.76 -1.92
CA LEU A 448 4.58 26.75 -0.47
C LEU A 448 3.28 27.25 0.18
N ARG A 449 2.81 26.56 1.22
CA ARG A 449 1.56 26.85 1.93
C ARG A 449 1.76 26.87 3.43
N GLY A 450 1.11 27.79 4.13
CA GLY A 450 1.15 27.90 5.59
C GLY A 450 2.55 28.21 6.14
N THR A 451 2.82 27.83 7.38
CA THR A 451 4.08 28.18 8.06
C THR A 451 5.11 27.05 7.98
N VAL A 452 6.34 27.40 7.59
CA VAL A 452 7.52 26.51 7.68
C VAL A 452 8.36 26.93 8.88
N SER A 453 8.45 26.07 9.89
CA SER A 453 9.23 26.34 11.12
C SER A 453 10.53 25.54 11.12
N ILE A 454 11.67 26.21 11.21
CA ILE A 454 12.99 25.60 11.35
C ILE A 454 13.37 25.57 12.82
N LEU A 455 13.47 24.36 13.37
CA LEU A 455 13.64 24.11 14.81
C LEU A 455 14.85 23.19 15.01
N GLY A 456 15.98 23.75 15.42
CA GLY A 456 17.16 22.94 15.72
C GLY A 456 17.85 22.32 14.53
N ALA A 457 17.74 22.95 13.36
CA ALA A 457 18.22 22.44 12.09
C ALA A 457 18.61 23.57 11.15
N THR A 458 19.28 23.21 10.06
CA THR A 458 19.61 24.09 8.96
C THR A 458 18.75 23.74 7.72
N LEU A 459 18.04 24.73 7.19
CA LEU A 459 17.48 24.65 5.83
C LEU A 459 18.43 25.35 4.87
N GLU A 460 18.96 24.62 3.89
CA GLU A 460 19.66 25.19 2.74
C GLU A 460 18.76 25.20 1.50
N ILE A 461 18.66 26.33 0.81
CA ILE A 461 18.00 26.43 -0.50
C ILE A 461 19.07 26.82 -1.53
N GLU A 462 19.18 26.01 -2.58
CA GLU A 462 20.18 26.19 -3.64
C GLU A 462 19.82 27.31 -4.64
N ALA A 463 20.84 27.90 -5.26
CA ALA A 463 20.70 28.96 -6.25
C ALA A 463 19.79 28.59 -7.44
N GLY A 464 18.89 29.51 -7.78
CA GLY A 464 17.94 29.37 -8.88
C GLY A 464 16.61 28.73 -8.51
N ALA A 465 16.40 28.35 -7.24
CA ALA A 465 15.10 27.85 -6.79
C ALA A 465 14.00 28.90 -7.01
N GLN A 466 12.88 28.46 -7.63
CA GLN A 466 11.69 29.27 -7.86
C GLN A 466 10.58 28.82 -6.90
N LEU A 467 10.23 29.69 -5.96
CA LEU A 467 9.27 29.41 -4.90
C LEU A 467 8.04 30.29 -5.10
N VAL A 468 6.88 29.66 -5.29
CA VAL A 468 5.59 30.34 -5.35
C VAL A 468 4.91 30.18 -3.99
N VAL A 469 4.59 31.27 -3.32
CA VAL A 469 4.08 31.25 -1.95
C VAL A 469 2.61 31.64 -1.90
N ARG A 470 1.79 30.87 -1.17
CA ARG A 470 0.37 31.20 -0.97
C ARG A 470 0.17 32.34 0.02
N ASP A 471 -1.03 32.91 -0.02
CA ASP A 471 -1.45 33.92 0.93
C ASP A 471 -1.26 33.44 2.38
N GLY A 472 -0.72 34.33 3.22
CA GLY A 472 -0.38 34.04 4.61
C GLY A 472 0.84 33.12 4.84
N PHE A 473 1.58 32.74 3.80
CA PHE A 473 2.81 31.95 3.95
C PHE A 473 3.86 32.68 4.84
N ARG A 474 4.58 31.91 5.65
CA ARG A 474 5.60 32.42 6.57
C ARG A 474 6.73 31.41 6.77
N ILE A 475 7.96 31.89 6.94
CA ILE A 475 9.10 31.09 7.41
C ILE A 475 9.50 31.59 8.79
N ASP A 476 9.51 30.69 9.79
CA ASP A 476 10.00 30.97 11.14
C ASP A 476 11.29 30.21 11.39
N VAL A 477 12.38 30.93 11.69
CA VAL A 477 13.70 30.33 11.95
C VAL A 477 14.02 30.50 13.42
N GLY A 478 14.11 29.40 14.18
CA GLY A 478 14.54 29.45 15.58
C GLY A 478 13.54 30.08 16.55
N GLU A 479 12.23 29.94 16.32
CA GLU A 479 11.17 30.47 17.20
C GLU A 479 11.21 29.90 18.62
N ARG A 480 11.81 28.71 18.79
CA ARG A 480 11.93 28.01 20.07
C ARG A 480 13.30 27.37 20.19
N ARG A 481 13.82 27.31 21.41
CA ARG A 481 15.06 26.60 21.71
C ARG A 481 14.82 25.09 21.62
N MET A 482 15.29 24.48 20.54
CA MET A 482 15.20 23.05 20.27
C MET A 482 16.54 22.60 19.71
N GLY A 483 17.30 21.77 20.43
CA GLY A 483 18.59 21.26 19.95
C GLY A 483 19.63 22.36 19.64
N PRO A 484 20.45 22.21 18.59
CA PRO A 484 21.39 23.26 18.17
C PRO A 484 20.66 24.52 17.66
N PRO A 485 21.34 25.64 17.43
CA PRO A 485 20.69 26.80 16.81
C PRO A 485 20.10 26.47 15.44
N ALA A 486 18.91 27.02 15.16
CA ALA A 486 18.33 26.92 13.82
C ALA A 486 19.02 27.90 12.87
N SER A 487 19.12 27.54 11.58
CA SER A 487 19.62 28.47 10.56
C SER A 487 18.90 28.32 9.23
N LEU A 488 18.77 29.43 8.51
CA LEU A 488 18.29 29.48 7.14
C LEU A 488 19.43 29.91 6.22
N GLN A 489 19.76 29.10 5.23
CA GLN A 489 20.84 29.32 4.26
C GLN A 489 20.24 29.46 2.85
N LEU A 490 19.85 30.67 2.48
CA LEU A 490 19.46 30.99 1.10
C LEU A 490 20.73 31.40 0.34
N ARG A 491 21.27 30.48 -0.46
CA ARG A 491 22.53 30.66 -1.19
C ARG A 491 22.27 30.85 -2.68
N GLY A 492 21.70 31.99 -3.06
CA GLY A 492 21.54 32.39 -4.45
C GLY A 492 22.88 32.73 -5.11
N ALA A 493 22.87 32.88 -6.44
CA ALA A 493 24.03 33.34 -7.20
C ALA A 493 23.66 34.48 -8.16
N PRO A 494 24.61 35.32 -8.59
CA PRO A 494 24.38 36.29 -9.65
C PRO A 494 23.80 35.60 -10.90
N GLY A 495 22.67 36.13 -11.42
CA GLY A 495 21.96 35.55 -12.56
C GLY A 495 21.14 34.28 -12.24
N ARG A 496 21.23 33.74 -11.03
CA ARG A 496 20.43 32.63 -10.51
C ARG A 496 19.97 32.92 -9.08
N PRO A 497 19.18 33.99 -8.86
CA PRO A 497 18.67 34.31 -7.53
C PRO A 497 17.71 33.22 -7.06
N ILE A 498 17.54 33.11 -5.75
CA ILE A 498 16.41 32.38 -5.16
C ILE A 498 15.22 33.33 -5.16
N THR A 499 14.09 32.91 -5.73
CA THR A 499 12.89 33.76 -5.83
C THR A 499 11.79 33.25 -4.91
N PHE A 500 11.12 34.18 -4.22
CA PHE A 500 9.84 33.94 -3.54
C PHE A 500 8.80 34.88 -4.14
N THR A 501 7.78 34.31 -4.77
CA THR A 501 6.74 35.07 -5.48
C THR A 501 5.38 34.77 -4.91
N GLY A 502 4.65 35.80 -4.47
CA GLY A 502 3.27 35.63 -4.03
C GLY A 502 2.39 35.09 -5.16
N LEU A 503 1.65 34.01 -4.90
CA LEU A 503 0.70 33.45 -5.87
C LEU A 503 -0.38 34.48 -6.22
N SER A 504 -0.85 35.23 -5.22
CA SER A 504 -1.71 36.39 -5.42
C SER A 504 -0.85 37.64 -5.64
N ASP A 505 -1.09 38.33 -6.75
CA ASP A 505 -0.41 39.57 -7.10
C ASP A 505 -0.94 40.80 -6.33
N LYS A 506 -1.03 40.64 -5.01
CA LYS A 506 -1.44 41.67 -4.06
C LYS A 506 -0.23 42.01 -3.19
N ARG A 507 0.01 43.30 -2.91
CA ARG A 507 1.03 43.69 -1.92
C ARG A 507 0.66 43.10 -0.56
N GLY A 508 1.60 42.42 0.09
CA GLY A 508 1.37 41.73 1.35
C GLY A 508 0.39 40.57 1.26
N SER A 509 0.49 39.77 0.19
CA SER A 509 -0.30 38.54 0.08
C SER A 509 0.19 37.48 1.06
N TRP A 510 1.50 37.37 1.27
CA TRP A 510 2.11 36.49 2.27
C TRP A 510 2.82 37.31 3.36
N ASP A 511 3.14 36.68 4.49
CA ASP A 511 3.62 37.36 5.69
C ASP A 511 5.10 37.75 5.54
N SER A 512 6.02 36.91 6.00
CA SER A 512 7.43 37.26 6.10
C SER A 512 8.35 36.04 6.30
N ILE A 513 9.65 36.30 6.17
CA ILE A 513 10.72 35.44 6.70
C ILE A 513 11.17 36.04 8.03
N VAL A 514 10.99 35.30 9.14
CA VAL A 514 11.30 35.79 10.49
C VAL A 514 12.43 35.01 11.11
N ILE A 515 13.48 35.73 11.50
CA ILE A 515 14.66 35.22 12.20
C ILE A 515 14.47 35.51 13.70
N HIS A 516 14.21 34.46 14.47
CA HIS A 516 13.88 34.55 15.90
C HIS A 516 15.12 34.48 16.81
N PRO A 517 14.97 34.72 18.13
CA PRO A 517 16.11 34.81 19.07
C PRO A 517 16.98 33.56 19.20
N TYR A 518 16.53 32.38 18.75
CA TYR A 518 17.31 31.14 18.75
C TYR A 518 17.90 30.76 17.38
N ALA A 519 17.76 31.62 16.37
CA ALA A 519 18.41 31.46 15.09
C ALA A 519 19.85 32.01 15.11
N ARG A 520 20.82 31.24 14.62
CA ARG A 520 22.22 31.67 14.51
C ARG A 520 22.75 31.43 13.10
N GLY A 521 23.63 32.31 12.66
CA GLY A 521 24.33 32.19 11.37
C GLY A 521 23.42 32.08 10.14
N SER A 522 22.20 32.63 10.14
CA SER A 522 21.34 32.61 8.95
C SER A 522 21.93 33.50 7.85
N VAL A 523 21.88 33.05 6.60
CA VAL A 523 22.41 33.77 5.44
C VAL A 523 21.34 33.87 4.36
N LEU A 524 21.10 35.09 3.88
CA LEU A 524 20.26 35.37 2.73
C LEU A 524 21.11 36.10 1.69
N GLU A 525 21.54 35.40 0.64
CA GLU A 525 22.38 35.95 -0.41
C GLU A 525 21.72 35.76 -1.80
N HIS A 526 21.66 36.83 -2.59
CA HIS A 526 21.03 36.86 -3.93
C HIS A 526 19.58 36.34 -3.91
N VAL A 527 18.74 36.99 -3.11
CA VAL A 527 17.33 36.63 -2.90
C VAL A 527 16.42 37.71 -3.48
N ALA A 528 15.41 37.30 -4.25
CA ALA A 528 14.40 38.19 -4.79
C ALA A 528 13.02 37.81 -4.23
N LEU A 529 12.41 38.73 -3.50
CA LEU A 529 11.09 38.57 -2.90
C LEU A 529 10.08 39.42 -3.67
N SER A 530 8.84 38.97 -3.73
CA SER A 530 7.73 39.82 -4.17
C SER A 530 6.48 39.57 -3.36
N ASN A 531 5.67 40.62 -3.18
CA ASN A 531 4.35 40.57 -2.53
C ASN A 531 4.35 40.25 -1.01
N ALA A 532 5.50 40.33 -0.31
CA ALA A 532 5.58 40.13 1.15
C ALA A 532 4.85 41.23 1.96
N GLY A 533 4.44 40.93 3.19
CA GLY A 533 3.37 41.64 3.88
C GLY A 533 3.56 42.03 5.35
N GLY A 534 4.32 41.26 6.14
CA GLY A 534 4.52 41.46 7.58
C GLY A 534 5.21 42.79 7.95
N GLU A 535 5.76 42.93 9.15
CA GLU A 535 6.51 44.15 9.55
C GLU A 535 7.70 44.45 8.61
N ALA A 536 8.24 43.40 7.99
CA ALA A 536 9.12 43.45 6.83
C ALA A 536 9.02 42.16 6.03
N ALA A 537 9.56 42.15 4.82
CA ALA A 537 9.69 40.90 4.05
C ALA A 537 10.68 39.92 4.72
N VAL A 538 11.75 40.46 5.31
CA VAL A 538 12.67 39.75 6.20
C VAL A 538 12.77 40.53 7.52
N GLU A 539 12.39 39.88 8.62
CA GLU A 539 12.38 40.47 9.96
C GLU A 539 13.38 39.73 10.85
N VAL A 540 14.29 40.46 11.50
CA VAL A 540 15.23 39.87 12.48
C VAL A 540 14.89 40.37 13.89
N LEU A 541 14.38 39.47 14.72
CA LEU A 541 13.98 39.77 16.09
C LEU A 541 15.20 39.89 17.02
N ALA A 542 14.98 40.46 18.21
CA ALA A 542 16.03 40.68 19.22
C ALA A 542 16.76 39.37 19.56
N GLY A 543 18.09 39.38 19.53
CA GLY A 543 18.92 38.19 19.74
C GLY A 543 19.00 37.22 18.56
N GLY A 544 18.30 37.48 17.44
CA GLY A 544 18.48 36.76 16.17
C GLY A 544 19.73 37.21 15.42
N GLU A 545 20.28 36.33 14.58
CA GLU A 545 21.48 36.60 13.79
C GLU A 545 21.25 36.30 12.30
N ALA A 546 21.52 37.29 11.45
CA ALA A 546 21.40 37.16 10.00
C ALA A 546 22.46 37.96 9.23
N THR A 547 22.96 37.37 8.15
CA THR A 547 23.73 38.06 7.10
C THR A 547 22.87 38.17 5.85
N VAL A 548 22.59 39.39 5.39
CA VAL A 548 21.69 39.66 4.26
C VAL A 548 22.43 40.43 3.17
N LYS A 549 22.59 39.84 1.99
CA LYS A 549 23.35 40.43 0.90
C LYS A 549 22.61 40.24 -0.43
N ASP A 550 22.53 41.30 -1.24
CA ASP A 550 21.85 41.22 -2.54
C ASP A 550 20.38 40.76 -2.41
N LEU A 551 19.66 41.37 -1.47
CA LEU A 551 18.24 41.15 -1.26
C LEU A 551 17.44 42.21 -2.03
N SER A 552 16.42 41.79 -2.77
CA SER A 552 15.46 42.70 -3.40
C SER A 552 14.03 42.33 -3.01
N CYS A 553 13.16 43.32 -2.86
CA CYS A 553 11.73 43.10 -2.63
C CYS A 553 10.89 43.99 -3.54
N ALA A 554 10.11 43.36 -4.42
CA ALA A 554 9.19 44.04 -5.33
C ALA A 554 7.75 43.98 -4.82
N ARG A 555 7.03 45.11 -4.83
CA ARG A 555 5.61 45.16 -4.43
C ARG A 555 5.36 44.62 -3.01
N CYS A 556 6.31 44.80 -2.11
CA CYS A 556 6.16 44.39 -0.71
C CYS A 556 5.37 45.46 0.04
N TYR A 557 4.54 45.08 1.01
CA TYR A 557 3.74 46.02 1.80
C TYR A 557 4.63 46.87 2.71
N SER A 558 5.63 46.23 3.32
CA SER A 558 6.58 46.79 4.28
C SER A 558 8.02 46.76 3.72
N PRO A 559 9.02 47.35 4.42
CA PRO A 559 10.41 47.31 3.98
C PRO A 559 10.94 45.89 3.69
N ALA A 560 11.99 45.80 2.86
CA ALA A 560 12.56 44.50 2.51
C ALA A 560 13.28 43.84 3.72
N LEU A 561 13.93 44.62 4.57
CA LEU A 561 14.64 44.16 5.77
C LEU A 561 14.44 45.11 6.96
N THR A 562 14.02 44.57 8.10
CA THR A 562 14.05 45.25 9.41
C THR A 562 14.74 44.37 10.45
N TRP A 563 15.23 44.99 11.52
CA TRP A 563 15.75 44.26 12.69
C TRP A 563 15.47 45.01 13.98
N ALA A 564 15.32 44.26 15.08
CA ALA A 564 15.12 44.83 16.41
C ALA A 564 16.44 45.27 17.06
N CYS A 565 16.36 46.08 18.12
CA CYS A 565 17.49 46.30 19.01
C CYS A 565 17.99 44.93 19.55
N GLU A 566 19.30 44.80 19.74
CA GLU A 566 19.99 43.55 20.16
C GLU A 566 20.02 42.41 19.11
N ALA A 567 19.48 42.62 17.90
CA ALA A 567 19.72 41.71 16.78
C ALA A 567 21.14 41.87 16.22
N GLN A 568 21.74 40.77 15.74
CA GLN A 568 23.04 40.78 15.07
C GLN A 568 22.83 40.68 13.55
N VAL A 569 22.79 41.84 12.87
CA VAL A 569 22.54 41.90 11.43
C VAL A 569 23.72 42.52 10.70
N THR A 570 24.26 41.79 9.72
CA THR A 570 25.16 42.34 8.70
C THR A 570 24.40 42.41 7.39
N HIS A 571 24.35 43.57 6.74
CA HIS A 571 23.65 43.70 5.47
C HIS A 571 24.40 44.50 4.41
N ALA A 572 24.18 44.17 3.13
CA ALA A 572 24.71 44.92 1.98
C ALA A 572 23.78 44.79 0.77
N ARG A 573 23.55 45.89 0.05
CA ARG A 573 22.72 45.92 -1.18
C ARG A 573 21.33 45.29 -0.96
N VAL A 574 20.50 46.00 -0.19
CA VAL A 574 19.10 45.67 0.03
C VAL A 574 18.24 46.68 -0.72
N GLU A 575 17.48 46.22 -1.71
CA GLU A 575 16.76 47.06 -2.66
C GLU A 575 15.24 46.96 -2.49
N ALA A 576 14.58 48.12 -2.57
CA ALA A 576 13.13 48.23 -2.66
C ALA A 576 12.72 48.55 -4.09
N LEU A 577 11.84 47.71 -4.65
CA LEU A 577 11.39 47.80 -6.03
C LEU A 577 9.85 47.92 -6.09
N ASP A 578 9.34 48.48 -7.17
CA ASP A 578 7.91 48.46 -7.52
C ASP A 578 6.95 48.85 -6.39
N GLY A 579 7.25 49.97 -5.72
CA GLY A 579 6.41 50.52 -4.66
C GLY A 579 6.62 49.91 -3.27
N THR A 580 7.65 49.07 -3.08
CA THR A 580 8.13 48.69 -1.74
C THR A 580 8.63 49.94 -0.98
N PRO A 581 8.28 50.14 0.31
CA PRO A 581 8.56 51.40 1.01
C PRO A 581 10.05 51.73 1.21
N ALA A 582 10.87 50.74 1.57
CA ALA A 582 12.30 50.91 1.83
C ALA A 582 13.06 49.59 1.67
N GLY A 583 14.37 49.68 1.38
CA GLY A 583 15.26 48.52 1.30
C GLY A 583 15.52 47.93 2.68
N ALA A 584 16.48 48.51 3.41
CA ALA A 584 16.76 48.16 4.81
C ALA A 584 16.38 49.32 5.73
N GLU A 585 15.71 49.03 6.85
CA GLU A 585 15.33 50.00 7.87
C GLU A 585 15.86 49.58 9.25
N ALA A 586 16.66 50.45 9.86
CA ALA A 586 17.30 50.21 11.15
C ALA A 586 16.35 50.51 12.32
N PRO A 587 16.49 49.80 13.46
CA PRO A 587 15.71 50.06 14.66
C PRO A 587 16.06 51.41 15.27
N ARG A 588 15.11 51.97 16.02
CA ARG A 588 15.35 53.09 16.94
C ARG A 588 15.57 52.53 18.33
N CYS A 589 16.82 52.50 18.78
CA CYS A 589 17.18 52.08 20.14
C CYS A 589 17.35 53.32 21.01
N GLU A 590 16.60 53.39 22.12
CA GLU A 590 16.71 54.45 23.14
C GLU A 590 17.89 54.23 24.09
#